data_AF-A0A2E5EU33-F1
#
_entry.id   AF-A0A2E5EU33-F1
#
_cell.length_a   1.000
_cell.length_b   1.000
_cell.length_c   1.000
_cell.angle_alpha   90.00
_cell.angle_beta   90.00
_cell.angle_gamma   90.00
#
_symmetry.space_group_name_H-M   'P 1'
#
loop_
_entity.id
_entity.type
_entity.pdbx_description
1 polymer ?
#
loop_
_entity_poly.entity_id
_entity_poly.type
_entity_poly.pdbx_seq_one_letter_code
_entity_poly.pdbx_strand_id
1 'polypeptide(L)'
;MDMLPRLPQRYAGRGRPGKSLMIDELCEQFGYSRKHAIKLLNAQVGWRGEPGGRRGRSCKYEAATVEVLQRIWRAAEQPCGKRPVSDC
;
A
#
# COMPACT_ATOMS: atom_id res chain seq x y z
N MET A 1 -7.04 -1.48 29.59
CA MET A 1 -5.97 -0.85 28.79
C MET A 1 -6.37 -0.95 27.31
N ASP A 2 -7.25 -0.07 26.85
CA ASP A 2 -7.78 -0.12 25.48
C ASP A 2 -7.88 1.31 24.91
N MET A 3 -6.73 2.01 24.87
CA MET A 3 -6.64 3.39 24.37
C MET A 3 -6.42 3.44 22.85
N LEU A 4 -5.95 2.34 22.25
CA LEU A 4 -5.57 2.23 20.84
C LEU A 4 -6.67 2.53 19.81
N PRO A 5 -7.95 2.16 20.01
CA PRO A 5 -8.99 2.36 18.98
C PRO A 5 -9.31 3.83 18.69
N ARG A 6 -9.08 4.74 19.65
CA ARG A 6 -9.44 6.16 19.54
C ARG A 6 -8.32 7.04 18.96
N LEU A 7 -7.10 6.51 18.86
CA LEU A 7 -5.93 7.26 18.41
C LEU A 7 -5.99 7.63 16.92
N PRO A 8 -6.44 6.78 15.98
CA PRO A 8 -6.53 7.16 14.57
C PRO A 8 -7.50 8.32 14.32
N GLN A 9 -8.63 8.39 15.03
CA GLN A 9 -9.58 9.50 14.92
C GLN A 9 -8.99 10.82 15.43
N ARG A 10 -8.29 10.79 16.57
CA ARG A 10 -7.57 11.95 17.10
C ARG A 10 -6.45 12.37 16.15
N TYR A 11 -5.74 11.41 15.55
CA TYR A 11 -4.68 11.68 14.57
C TYR A 11 -5.25 12.33 13.30
N ALA A 12 -6.36 11.83 12.77
CA ALA A 12 -7.00 12.37 11.56
C ALA A 12 -7.45 13.83 11.74
N GLY A 13 -8.00 14.18 12.91
CA GLY A 13 -8.48 15.53 13.23
C GLY A 13 -7.41 16.57 13.57
N ARG A 14 -6.13 16.17 13.68
CA ARG A 14 -5.03 17.11 13.98
C ARG A 14 -4.42 17.70 12.70
N GLY A 15 -3.98 18.96 12.78
CA GLY A 15 -3.11 19.59 11.78
C GLY A 15 -1.71 18.97 11.76
N ARG A 16 -0.88 19.35 10.77
CA ARG A 16 0.51 18.87 10.63
C ARG A 16 1.33 18.87 11.95
N PRO A 17 1.41 19.97 12.71
CA PRO A 17 2.20 19.97 13.96
C PRO A 17 1.63 19.04 15.02
N GLY A 18 0.30 18.99 15.18
CA GLY A 18 -0.35 18.11 16.15
C GLY A 18 -0.21 16.63 15.82
N LYS A 19 -0.13 16.28 14.53
CA LYS A 19 0.15 14.91 14.07
C LYS A 19 1.56 14.47 14.45
N SER A 20 2.57 15.32 14.28
CA SER A 20 3.94 15.01 14.69
C SER A 20 4.05 14.79 16.21
N LEU A 21 3.47 15.69 17.02
CA LEU A 21 3.43 15.53 18.47
C LEU A 21 2.77 14.22 18.90
N MET A 22 1.66 13.85 18.27
CA MET A 22 0.97 12.59 18.58
C MET A 22 1.83 11.36 18.29
N ILE A 23 2.62 11.41 17.21
CA ILE A 23 3.52 10.32 16.84
C ILE A 23 4.63 10.20 17.88
N ASP A 24 5.18 11.33 18.34
CA ASP A 24 6.26 11.36 19.33
C ASP A 24 5.77 10.87 20.70
N GLU A 25 4.61 11.33 21.16
CA GLU A 25 3.92 10.82 22.35
C GLU A 25 3.75 9.29 22.29
N LEU A 26 3.36 8.76 21.13
CA LEU A 26 3.17 7.32 20.93
C LEU A 26 4.48 6.53 20.96
N CYS A 27 5.56 7.12 20.44
CA CYS A 27 6.89 6.51 20.46
C CYS A 27 7.44 6.46 21.89
N GLU A 28 7.27 7.55 22.65
CA GLU A 28 7.72 7.63 24.06
C GLU A 28 6.92 6.69 24.97
N GLN A 29 5.60 6.65 24.81
CA GLN A 29 4.72 5.89 25.71
C GLN A 29 4.79 4.37 25.49
N PHE A 30 5.01 3.92 24.25
CA PHE A 30 4.99 2.50 23.88
C PHE A 30 6.34 1.95 23.40
N GLY A 31 7.38 2.79 23.33
CA GLY A 31 8.70 2.40 22.80
C GLY A 31 8.68 2.05 21.31
N TYR A 32 7.66 2.48 20.57
CA TYR A 32 7.56 2.21 19.14
C TYR A 32 8.54 3.05 18.33
N SER A 33 9.03 2.49 17.23
CA SER A 33 9.69 3.31 16.21
C SER A 33 8.68 4.25 15.56
N ARG A 34 9.12 5.45 15.20
CA ARG A 34 8.30 6.45 14.48
C ARG A 34 7.59 5.88 13.26
N LYS A 35 8.28 5.01 12.49
CA LYS A 35 7.69 4.31 11.33
C LYS A 35 6.53 3.40 11.75
N HIS A 36 6.69 2.65 12.85
CA HIS A 36 5.67 1.76 13.37
C HIS A 36 4.46 2.55 13.87
N ALA A 37 4.68 3.63 14.62
CA ALA A 37 3.62 4.53 15.11
C ALA A 37 2.79 5.12 13.95
N ILE A 38 3.46 5.64 12.91
CA ILE A 38 2.78 6.16 11.70
C ILE A 38 1.98 5.06 11.01
N LYS A 39 2.55 3.86 10.86
CA LYS A 39 1.86 2.73 10.23
C LYS A 39 0.61 2.36 11.04
N LEU A 40 0.70 2.31 12.36
CA LEU A 40 -0.41 1.98 13.24
C LEU A 40 -1.55 3.00 13.13
N LEU A 41 -1.20 4.30 13.16
CA LEU A 41 -2.17 5.40 13.05
C LEU A 41 -2.83 5.47 11.66
N ASN A 42 -2.10 5.13 10.60
CA ASN A 42 -2.61 5.08 9.22
C ASN A 42 -3.26 3.73 8.85
N ALA A 43 -3.03 2.66 9.62
CA ALA A 43 -3.51 1.32 9.29
C ALA A 43 -5.03 1.25 9.23
N GLN A 44 -5.76 2.00 10.07
CA GLN A 44 -7.22 2.07 9.96
C GLN A 44 -7.70 2.65 8.63
N VAL A 45 -6.90 3.49 7.97
CA VAL A 45 -7.22 4.08 6.67
C VAL A 45 -6.83 3.12 5.53
N GLY A 46 -5.75 2.36 5.70
CA GLY A 46 -5.22 1.46 4.67
C GLY A 46 -5.79 0.04 4.67
N TRP A 47 -6.26 -0.48 5.81
CA TRP A 47 -6.83 -1.83 5.91
C TRP A 47 -8.28 -1.90 5.39
N ARG A 48 -8.97 -0.75 5.39
CA ARG A 48 -10.28 -0.54 4.77
C ARG A 48 -10.17 0.26 3.47
N GLY A 49 -9.01 0.24 2.81
CA GLY A 49 -8.93 0.66 1.43
C GLY A 49 -9.18 -0.56 0.56
N GLU A 50 -10.11 -0.48 -0.39
CA GLU A 50 -10.09 -1.40 -1.54
C GLU A 50 -8.64 -1.49 -2.03
N PRO A 51 -8.13 -2.69 -2.39
CA PRO A 51 -6.80 -2.83 -2.94
C PRO A 51 -6.66 -1.80 -4.06
N GLY A 52 -5.85 -0.76 -3.81
CA GLY A 52 -5.77 0.40 -4.70
C GLY A 52 -5.62 -0.08 -6.13
N GLY A 53 -6.45 0.46 -7.02
CA GLY A 53 -6.68 -0.05 -8.37
C GLY A 53 -5.40 -0.47 -9.09
N ARG A 54 -5.54 -1.43 -10.02
CA ARG A 54 -4.43 -2.14 -10.71
C ARG A 54 -3.16 -1.29 -10.81
N ARG A 55 -2.18 -1.58 -9.94
CA ARG A 55 -0.86 -0.93 -9.98
C ARG A 55 -0.10 -1.49 -11.18
N GLY A 56 0.05 -0.70 -12.23
CA GLY A 56 0.77 -1.13 -13.43
C GLY A 56 0.67 -0.12 -14.59
N ARG A 57 1.44 -0.37 -15.66
CA ARG A 57 1.32 0.39 -16.91
C ARG A 57 -0.08 0.13 -17.49
N SER A 58 -0.73 1.17 -18.01
CA SER A 58 -1.97 1.01 -18.76
C SER A 58 -1.80 0.02 -19.90
N CYS A 59 -2.84 -0.76 -20.16
CA CYS A 59 -2.84 -1.71 -21.26
C CYS A 59 -2.81 -0.97 -22.59
N LYS A 60 -1.76 -1.23 -23.37
CA LYS A 60 -1.54 -0.66 -24.71
C LYS A 60 -1.88 -1.62 -25.83
N TYR A 61 -2.00 -2.90 -25.51
CA TYR A 61 -2.17 -3.99 -26.46
C TYR A 61 -3.56 -4.58 -26.31
N GLU A 62 -4.16 -4.95 -27.44
CA GLU A 62 -5.42 -5.71 -27.46
C GLU A 62 -5.20 -7.12 -26.89
N ALA A 63 -6.27 -7.76 -26.40
CA ALA A 63 -6.26 -9.10 -25.82
C ALA A 63 -5.57 -10.14 -26.73
N ALA A 64 -5.83 -10.12 -28.04
CA ALA A 64 -5.20 -11.03 -29.00
C ALA A 64 -3.67 -10.89 -29.04
N THR A 65 -3.16 -9.67 -28.95
CA THR A 65 -1.70 -9.41 -28.96
C THR A 65 -1.07 -9.86 -27.64
N VAL A 66 -1.76 -9.61 -26.52
CA VAL A 66 -1.33 -10.06 -25.19
C VAL A 66 -1.21 -11.58 -25.12
N GLU A 67 -2.15 -12.32 -25.71
CA GLU A 67 -2.12 -13.78 -25.74
C GLU A 67 -0.88 -14.31 -26.48
N VAL A 68 -0.58 -13.76 -27.66
CA VAL A 68 0.61 -14.16 -28.44
C VAL A 68 1.89 -13.87 -27.66
N LEU A 69 2.01 -12.69 -27.05
CA LEU A 69 3.16 -12.32 -26.23
C LEU A 69 3.33 -13.27 -25.02
N GLN A 70 2.24 -13.68 -24.38
CA GLN A 70 2.28 -14.64 -23.28
C GLN A 70 2.77 -16.03 -23.72
N ARG A 71 2.34 -16.51 -24.90
CA ARG A 71 2.80 -17.80 -25.45
C ARG A 71 4.29 -17.78 -25.73
N ILE A 72 4.79 -16.73 -26.40
CA ILE A 72 6.22 -16.56 -26.69
C ILE A 72 7.02 -16.46 -25.39
N TRP A 73 6.55 -15.67 -24.41
CA TRP A 73 7.25 -15.48 -23.14
C TRP A 73 7.37 -16.78 -22.32
N ARG A 74 6.33 -17.61 -22.32
CA ARG A 74 6.38 -18.95 -21.68
C ARG A 74 7.35 -19.89 -22.40
N ALA A 75 7.35 -19.86 -23.74
CA ALA A 75 8.27 -20.65 -24.54
C ALA A 75 9.74 -20.23 -24.36
N ALA A 76 9.99 -18.95 -24.09
CA ALA A 76 11.31 -18.39 -23.83
C ALA A 76 11.80 -18.57 -22.38
N GLU A 77 11.18 -19.46 -21.59
CA GLU A 77 11.54 -19.73 -20.19
C GLU A 77 11.44 -18.50 -19.26
N GLN A 78 10.55 -17.55 -19.58
CA GLN A 78 10.29 -16.37 -18.74
C GLN A 78 11.57 -15.54 -18.47
N PRO A 79 12.24 -15.02 -19.51
CA PRO A 79 13.59 -14.44 -19.43
C PRO A 79 13.66 -13.15 -18.60
N CYS A 80 12.52 -12.67 -18.09
CA CYS A 80 12.39 -11.58 -17.13
C CYS A 80 11.28 -11.94 -16.14
N GLY A 81 11.53 -11.87 -14.83
CA GLY A 81 10.51 -12.11 -13.78
C GLY A 81 9.33 -11.12 -13.76
N LYS A 82 9.32 -10.14 -14.67
CA LYS A 82 8.17 -9.27 -14.92
C LYS A 82 7.27 -9.94 -15.95
N ARG A 83 6.02 -10.19 -15.56
CA ARG A 83 5.00 -10.72 -16.46
C ARG A 83 4.74 -9.71 -17.59
N PRO A 84 4.59 -10.17 -18.85
CA PRO A 84 4.00 -9.34 -19.89
C PRO A 84 2.60 -8.91 -19.43
N VAL A 85 2.14 -7.71 -19.80
CA VAL A 85 0.77 -7.21 -19.50
C VAL A 85 -0.22 -8.33 -19.78
N SER A 86 -0.77 -8.92 -18.72
CA SER A 86 -1.56 -10.17 -18.80
C SER A 86 -3.04 -9.92 -18.50
N ASP A 87 -3.35 -8.76 -17.92
CA ASP A 87 -4.67 -8.44 -17.37
C ASP A 87 -5.03 -7.01 -17.81
N CYS A 88 -5.61 -6.90 -19.01
CA CYS A 88 -6.40 -5.72 -19.41
C CYS A 88 -7.81 -5.81 -18.81
#